data_AF-A0A2C5ZLP8-F1
#
_entry.id   AF-A0A2C5ZLP8-F1
#
_cell.length_a   1.000
_cell.length_b   1.000
_cell.length_c   1.000
_cell.angle_alpha   90.00
_cell.angle_beta   90.00
_cell.angle_gamma   90.00
#
_symmetry.space_group_name_H-M   'P 1'
#
loop_
_entity.id
_entity.type
_entity.pdbx_description
1 polymer ?
#
loop_
_entity_poly.entity_id
_entity_poly.type
_entity_poly.pdbx_seq_one_letter_code
_entity_poly.pdbx_strand_id
1 'polypeptide(L)'
;MMLRIAARCVFRPGPARSARLFRPLGFRAGAATLVTSPGNNIISTKLQLRDYQQECINSVLSSLKHGHKRVGISLATGSGKTVIFTQLIDKIPSRPCGGDRTLILAHRRELVEQAARHCRLAYPDKTIELEMGSVHASGAADITVASVQSITSKDRLDKYQSDAFKLVLVDEAHHIVAPGYLRTLQQFGLERKRDRSPVLVGVSATFSRFDGVKLGAAIDEIVYHKDYVDMISDKWLSDVVFTTVKTSANLSKVRNGAFGDFQTGELRRSSSASTWPTWPA
;
A
#
# COMPACT_ATOMS: atom_id res chain seq x y z
N MET A 1 21.29 -42.31 47.21
CA MET A 1 21.21 -41.68 48.55
C MET A 1 20.72 -40.25 48.32
N MET A 2 19.38 -40.06 48.26
CA MET A 2 18.59 -39.27 49.23
C MET A 2 19.16 -37.86 49.45
N LEU A 3 18.45 -36.75 49.18
CA LEU A 3 17.13 -36.43 49.72
C LEU A 3 16.45 -35.28 48.93
N ARG A 4 15.13 -35.36 48.78
CA ARG A 4 14.21 -34.30 48.33
C ARG A 4 13.95 -33.32 49.48
N ILE A 5 13.76 -32.03 49.18
CA ILE A 5 12.96 -31.11 50.02
C ILE A 5 12.06 -30.26 49.12
N ALA A 6 10.75 -30.36 49.36
CA ALA A 6 9.68 -29.57 48.78
C ALA A 6 9.37 -28.37 49.69
N ALA A 7 9.17 -27.19 49.11
CA ALA A 7 8.62 -26.04 49.82
C ALA A 7 7.17 -25.79 49.38
N ARG A 8 6.25 -25.96 50.34
CA ARG A 8 4.82 -25.60 50.25
C ARG A 8 4.68 -24.08 50.27
N CYS A 9 3.95 -23.52 49.31
CA CYS A 9 3.45 -22.14 49.39
C CYS A 9 2.08 -22.15 50.10
N VAL A 10 2.00 -21.45 51.24
CA VAL A 10 0.77 -21.23 52.01
C VAL A 10 0.16 -19.91 51.57
N PHE A 11 -1.09 -19.96 51.12
CA PHE A 11 -1.90 -18.80 50.77
C PHE A 11 -2.55 -18.22 52.04
N ARG A 12 -2.38 -16.91 52.30
CA ARG A 12 -3.16 -16.14 53.29
C ARG A 12 -3.87 -15.00 52.56
N PRO A 13 -5.20 -14.82 52.71
CA PRO A 13 -5.89 -13.66 52.16
C PRO A 13 -5.83 -12.49 53.16
N GLY A 14 -5.40 -11.32 52.67
CA GLY A 14 -5.49 -10.02 53.37
C GLY A 14 -6.61 -9.16 52.80
N PRO A 15 -7.07 -8.12 53.53
CA PRO A 15 -8.42 -7.58 53.39
C PRO A 15 -8.60 -6.66 52.20
N ALA A 16 -9.80 -6.72 51.62
CA ALA A 16 -10.27 -5.93 50.51
C ALA A 16 -10.21 -4.41 50.80
N ARG A 17 -9.46 -3.67 49.97
CA ARG A 17 -9.58 -2.21 49.86
C ARG A 17 -10.36 -1.88 48.60
N SER A 18 -11.39 -1.05 48.80
CA SER A 18 -12.30 -0.51 47.80
C SER A 18 -11.56 0.04 46.57
N ALA A 19 -11.72 -0.63 45.43
CA ALA A 19 -11.35 -0.10 44.14
C ALA A 19 -12.41 0.91 43.71
N ARG A 20 -12.00 2.18 43.53
CA ARG A 20 -12.81 3.16 42.80
C ARG A 20 -12.99 2.64 41.37
N LEU A 21 -14.22 2.34 40.99
CA LEU A 21 -14.58 1.96 39.62
C LEU A 21 -14.17 3.09 38.66
N PHE A 22 -13.11 2.86 37.90
CA PHE A 22 -12.97 3.52 36.61
C PHE A 22 -14.03 2.92 35.68
N ARG A 23 -15.07 3.69 35.39
CA ARG A 23 -16.03 3.37 34.33
C ARG A 23 -15.26 3.27 33.00
N PRO A 24 -15.37 2.17 32.25
CA PRO A 24 -14.91 2.18 30.88
C PRO A 24 -15.86 3.10 30.10
N LEU A 25 -15.31 4.10 29.41
CA LEU A 25 -16.05 4.78 28.34
C LEU A 25 -16.37 3.73 27.30
N GLY A 26 -17.66 3.40 27.20
CA GLY A 26 -18.16 2.40 26.26
C GLY A 26 -17.75 2.77 24.84
N PHE A 27 -16.97 1.89 24.21
CA PHE A 27 -16.86 1.85 22.77
C PHE A 27 -18.27 1.65 22.21
N ARG A 28 -18.83 2.69 21.57
CA ARG A 28 -19.95 2.51 20.64
C ARG A 28 -19.38 1.85 19.39
N ALA A 29 -19.36 0.52 19.38
CA ALA A 29 -19.40 -0.22 18.13
C ALA A 29 -20.67 0.23 17.40
N GLY A 30 -20.54 0.87 16.25
CA GLY A 30 -21.65 1.11 15.35
C GLY A 30 -22.16 -0.24 14.86
N ALA A 31 -23.09 -0.83 15.61
CA ALA A 31 -23.81 -2.02 15.18
C ALA A 31 -24.68 -1.62 13.98
N ALA A 32 -24.34 -2.13 12.80
CA ALA A 32 -25.23 -2.06 11.64
C ALA A 32 -26.56 -2.70 12.04
N THR A 33 -27.63 -1.92 12.09
CA THR A 33 -28.97 -2.43 12.34
C THR A 33 -29.42 -3.25 11.14
N LEU A 34 -29.48 -4.57 11.30
CA LEU A 34 -30.00 -5.48 10.29
C LEU A 34 -31.54 -5.44 10.34
N VAL A 35 -32.14 -4.75 9.37
CA VAL A 35 -33.55 -4.96 9.04
C VAL A 35 -33.64 -6.24 8.23
N THR A 36 -34.00 -7.34 8.87
CA THR A 36 -34.21 -8.63 8.19
C THR A 36 -35.58 -8.66 7.54
N SER A 37 -35.61 -8.65 6.21
CA SER A 37 -36.77 -9.07 5.44
C SER A 37 -36.39 -10.34 4.66
N PRO A 38 -37.23 -11.40 4.63
CA PRO A 38 -36.85 -12.66 4.00
C PRO A 38 -37.07 -12.57 2.49
N GLY A 39 -35.97 -12.49 1.74
CA GLY A 39 -36.00 -12.52 0.29
C GLY A 39 -34.58 -12.65 -0.26
N ASN A 40 -34.34 -13.72 -1.02
CA ASN A 40 -33.08 -14.07 -1.65
C ASN A 40 -32.50 -12.89 -2.46
N ASN A 41 -31.52 -12.17 -1.91
CA ASN A 41 -30.79 -11.11 -2.62
C ASN A 41 -29.30 -11.36 -2.45
N ILE A 42 -28.63 -11.68 -3.56
CA ILE A 42 -27.18 -11.58 -3.67
C ILE A 42 -26.86 -10.11 -3.39
N ILE A 43 -26.32 -9.82 -2.21
CA ILE A 43 -25.99 -8.47 -1.81
C ILE A 43 -24.79 -8.03 -2.66
N SER A 44 -25.07 -7.40 -3.81
CA SER A 44 -24.13 -6.46 -4.42
C SER A 44 -23.96 -5.32 -3.43
N THR A 45 -23.03 -5.49 -2.49
CA THR A 45 -22.65 -4.46 -1.53
C THR A 45 -21.93 -3.38 -2.33
N LYS A 46 -22.70 -2.40 -2.82
CA LYS A 46 -22.14 -1.23 -3.49
C LYS A 46 -21.17 -0.56 -2.52
N LEU A 47 -19.87 -0.72 -2.75
CA LEU A 47 -18.80 -0.13 -1.94
C LEU A 47 -19.06 1.38 -1.82
N GLN A 48 -19.39 1.85 -0.62
CA GLN A 48 -19.48 3.27 -0.34
C GLN A 48 -18.08 3.83 -0.13
N LEU A 49 -17.70 4.76 -0.99
CA LEU A 49 -16.42 5.44 -0.91
C LEU A 49 -16.44 6.50 0.17
N ARG A 50 -15.30 6.69 0.83
CA ARG A 50 -15.08 7.82 1.73
C ARG A 50 -14.87 9.10 0.93
N ASP A 51 -15.17 10.25 1.51
CA ASP A 51 -15.13 11.55 0.81
C ASP A 51 -13.77 11.80 0.14
N TYR A 52 -12.66 11.62 0.87
CA TYR A 52 -11.31 11.79 0.31
C TYR A 52 -10.99 10.79 -0.82
N GLN A 53 -11.58 9.60 -0.82
CA GLN A 53 -11.38 8.62 -1.89
C GLN A 53 -12.10 9.10 -3.15
N GLN A 54 -13.32 9.63 -2.99
CA GLN A 54 -14.10 10.19 -4.08
C GLN A 54 -13.45 11.46 -4.64
N GLU A 55 -12.96 12.35 -3.79
CA GLU A 55 -12.16 13.53 -4.17
C GLU A 55 -10.91 13.12 -4.95
N CYS A 56 -10.15 12.14 -4.44
CA CYS A 56 -8.97 11.61 -5.11
C CYS A 56 -9.29 11.08 -6.51
N ILE A 57 -10.35 10.29 -6.66
CA ILE A 57 -10.79 9.75 -7.96
C ILE A 57 -11.19 10.90 -8.90
N ASN A 58 -11.93 11.89 -8.39
CA ASN A 58 -12.37 13.05 -9.17
C ASN A 58 -11.18 13.88 -9.66
N SER A 59 -10.16 14.09 -8.82
CA SER A 59 -8.93 14.81 -9.22
C SER A 59 -8.18 14.08 -10.33
N VAL A 60 -8.08 12.75 -10.26
CA VAL A 60 -7.49 11.93 -11.34
C VAL A 60 -8.29 12.11 -12.62
N LEU A 61 -9.61 11.88 -12.59
CA LEU A 61 -10.45 12.00 -13.78
C LEU A 61 -10.45 13.41 -14.37
N SER A 62 -10.40 14.44 -13.52
CA SER A 62 -10.27 15.83 -13.95
C SER A 62 -8.95 16.05 -14.69
N SER A 63 -7.81 15.63 -14.13
CA SER A 63 -6.51 15.75 -14.79
C SER A 63 -6.47 14.98 -16.13
N LEU A 64 -7.06 13.79 -16.19
CA LEU A 64 -7.19 13.04 -17.45
C LEU A 64 -8.04 13.76 -18.50
N LYS A 65 -9.13 14.43 -18.09
CA LYS A 65 -9.95 15.27 -19.00
C LYS A 65 -9.19 16.46 -19.58
N HIS A 66 -8.23 17.02 -18.84
CA HIS A 66 -7.31 18.05 -19.32
C HIS A 66 -6.17 17.49 -20.19
N GLY A 67 -6.22 16.19 -20.52
CA GLY A 67 -5.29 15.54 -21.42
C GLY A 67 -4.00 15.08 -20.76
N HIS A 68 -3.88 15.11 -19.43
CA HIS A 68 -2.77 14.47 -18.73
C HIS A 68 -2.93 12.95 -18.81
N LYS A 69 -1.80 12.22 -18.83
CA LYS A 69 -1.81 10.75 -18.93
C LYS A 69 -1.00 10.06 -17.84
N ARG A 70 -0.09 10.76 -17.17
CA ARG A 70 0.83 10.16 -16.19
C ARG A 70 0.72 10.92 -14.88
N VAL A 71 -0.14 10.45 -13.99
CA VAL A 71 -0.55 11.17 -12.78
C VAL A 71 -0.18 10.41 -11.52
N GLY A 72 0.16 11.16 -10.47
CA GLY A 72 0.56 10.66 -9.16
C GLY A 72 -0.48 10.94 -8.09
N ILE A 73 -0.66 9.99 -7.18
CA ILE A 73 -1.54 10.10 -6.02
C ILE A 73 -0.73 9.80 -4.76
N SER A 74 -0.59 10.80 -3.89
CA SER A 74 0.10 10.66 -2.61
C SER A 74 -0.92 10.48 -1.49
N LEU A 75 -0.98 9.30 -0.88
CA LEU A 75 -1.96 8.98 0.17
C LEU A 75 -1.29 8.20 1.29
N ALA A 76 -1.56 8.49 2.56
CA ALA A 76 -1.02 7.70 3.67
C ALA A 76 -1.25 6.17 3.53
N THR A 77 -0.40 5.35 4.13
CA THR A 77 -0.68 3.92 4.28
C THR A 77 -1.96 3.72 5.10
N GLY A 78 -2.73 2.66 4.83
CA GLY A 78 -4.03 2.45 5.48
C GLY A 78 -5.19 3.32 4.95
N SER A 79 -4.93 4.24 4.01
CA SER A 79 -5.97 5.06 3.35
C SER A 79 -6.90 4.30 2.39
N GLY A 80 -6.69 2.99 2.19
CA GLY A 80 -7.51 2.19 1.27
C GLY A 80 -7.18 2.42 -0.22
N LYS A 81 -5.90 2.57 -0.57
CA LYS A 81 -5.42 2.72 -1.97
C LYS A 81 -6.03 1.69 -2.92
N THR A 82 -6.17 0.44 -2.48
CA THR A 82 -6.72 -0.65 -3.30
C THR A 82 -8.19 -0.43 -3.69
N VAL A 83 -8.98 0.25 -2.85
CA VAL A 83 -10.37 0.64 -3.20
C VAL A 83 -10.35 1.72 -4.28
N ILE A 84 -9.42 2.67 -4.21
CA ILE A 84 -9.23 3.69 -5.26
C ILE A 84 -8.83 3.02 -6.58
N PHE A 85 -7.95 2.00 -6.54
CA PHE A 85 -7.52 1.30 -7.76
C PHE A 85 -8.70 0.68 -8.48
N THR A 86 -9.58 -0.05 -7.78
CA THR A 86 -10.74 -0.66 -8.43
C THR A 86 -11.65 0.41 -9.02
N GLN A 87 -11.96 1.46 -8.29
CA GLN A 87 -12.79 2.54 -8.84
C GLN A 87 -12.19 3.21 -10.07
N LEU A 88 -10.86 3.37 -10.14
CA LEU A 88 -10.18 3.91 -11.32
C LEU A 88 -10.24 2.96 -12.51
N ILE A 89 -10.14 1.64 -12.29
CA ILE A 89 -10.27 0.62 -13.36
C ILE A 89 -11.62 0.75 -14.07
N ASP A 90 -12.70 0.99 -13.33
CA ASP A 90 -14.04 1.15 -13.91
C ASP A 90 -14.24 2.51 -14.57
N LYS A 91 -13.77 3.59 -13.92
CA LYS A 91 -14.05 4.96 -14.35
C LYS A 91 -13.15 5.45 -15.49
N ILE A 92 -11.96 4.86 -15.66
CA ILE A 92 -11.09 5.18 -16.80
C ILE A 92 -11.66 4.50 -18.04
N PRO A 93 -12.02 5.26 -19.08
CA PRO A 93 -12.68 4.71 -20.26
C PRO A 93 -11.73 3.85 -21.08
N SER A 94 -12.32 2.90 -21.79
CA SER A 94 -11.70 2.17 -22.88
C SER A 94 -11.12 3.09 -23.94
N ARG A 95 -10.07 2.63 -24.61
CA ARG A 95 -9.46 3.40 -25.71
C ARG A 95 -10.21 3.17 -27.03
N PRO A 96 -10.24 4.15 -27.96
CA PRO A 96 -11.05 4.10 -29.18
C PRO A 96 -10.83 2.90 -30.12
N CYS A 97 -9.69 2.20 -30.02
CA CYS A 97 -9.31 1.08 -30.92
C CYS A 97 -9.28 -0.28 -30.21
N GLY A 98 -9.97 -0.43 -29.08
CA GLY A 98 -9.87 -1.65 -28.26
C GLY A 98 -8.64 -1.59 -27.36
N GLY A 99 -8.88 -1.42 -26.07
CA GLY A 99 -7.82 -1.28 -25.08
C GLY A 99 -8.43 -1.19 -23.70
N ASP A 100 -8.93 -2.32 -23.21
CA ASP A 100 -9.77 -2.38 -22.01
C ASP A 100 -9.02 -2.96 -20.81
N ARG A 101 -7.84 -3.56 -21.07
CA ARG A 101 -7.06 -4.25 -20.06
C ARG A 101 -6.39 -3.27 -19.11
N THR A 102 -6.17 -3.76 -17.90
CA THR A 102 -5.42 -3.06 -16.86
C THR A 102 -4.23 -3.89 -16.42
N LEU A 103 -3.08 -3.23 -16.25
CA LEU A 103 -1.91 -3.77 -15.58
C LEU A 103 -1.75 -3.09 -14.22
N ILE A 104 -1.62 -3.87 -13.14
CA ILE A 104 -1.27 -3.37 -11.80
C ILE A 104 0.14 -3.87 -11.47
N LEU A 105 1.05 -2.95 -11.20
CA LEU A 105 2.44 -3.22 -10.85
C LEU A 105 2.67 -2.99 -9.36
N ALA A 106 3.33 -3.94 -8.72
CA ALA A 106 3.86 -3.78 -7.36
C ALA A 106 5.23 -4.44 -7.23
N HIS A 107 6.03 -4.02 -6.25
CA HIS A 107 7.38 -4.56 -6.02
C HIS A 107 7.40 -5.77 -5.08
N ARG A 108 6.45 -5.86 -4.14
CA ARG A 108 6.38 -6.93 -3.13
C ARG A 108 5.32 -7.96 -3.48
N ARG A 109 5.64 -9.23 -3.20
CA ARG A 109 4.74 -10.37 -3.46
C ARG A 109 3.41 -10.22 -2.73
N GLU A 110 3.45 -9.78 -1.48
CA GLU A 110 2.28 -9.62 -0.64
C GLU A 110 1.33 -8.56 -1.21
N LEU A 111 1.87 -7.47 -1.77
CA LEU A 111 1.07 -6.41 -2.40
C LEU A 111 0.41 -6.91 -3.70
N VAL A 112 1.13 -7.71 -4.50
CA VAL A 112 0.59 -8.36 -5.70
C VAL A 112 -0.57 -9.29 -5.33
N GLU A 113 -0.39 -10.16 -4.34
CA GLU A 113 -1.43 -11.10 -3.90
C GLU A 113 -2.66 -10.38 -3.31
N GLN A 114 -2.43 -9.33 -2.51
CA GLN A 114 -3.49 -8.51 -1.94
C GLN A 114 -4.31 -7.79 -3.02
N ALA A 115 -3.64 -7.15 -3.99
CA ALA A 115 -4.30 -6.47 -5.09
C ALA A 115 -5.10 -7.45 -5.97
N ALA A 116 -4.54 -8.62 -6.28
CA ALA A 116 -5.24 -9.65 -7.06
C ALA A 116 -6.46 -10.21 -6.33
N ARG A 117 -6.36 -10.50 -5.03
CA ARG A 117 -7.51 -10.92 -4.22
C ARG A 117 -8.60 -9.85 -4.23
N HIS A 118 -8.24 -8.58 -4.06
CA HIS A 118 -9.20 -7.49 -4.09
C HIS A 118 -9.86 -7.34 -5.47
N CYS A 119 -9.09 -7.47 -6.56
CA CYS A 119 -9.65 -7.43 -7.92
C CYS A 119 -10.61 -8.60 -8.18
N ARG A 120 -10.30 -9.82 -7.72
CA ARG A 120 -11.20 -10.97 -7.84
C ARG A 120 -12.53 -10.79 -7.11
N LEU A 121 -12.50 -10.15 -5.96
CA LEU A 121 -13.72 -9.83 -5.20
C LEU A 121 -14.52 -8.70 -5.87
N ALA A 122 -13.85 -7.68 -6.39
CA ALA A 122 -14.49 -6.55 -7.04
C ALA A 122 -15.05 -6.88 -8.43
N TYR A 123 -14.44 -7.85 -9.13
CA TYR A 123 -14.75 -8.19 -10.52
C TYR A 123 -14.93 -9.70 -10.72
N PRO A 124 -16.04 -10.28 -10.24
CA PRO A 124 -16.29 -11.72 -10.39
C PRO A 124 -16.39 -12.17 -11.86
N ASP A 125 -16.80 -11.27 -12.75
CA ASP A 125 -17.01 -11.56 -14.18
C ASP A 125 -15.79 -11.23 -15.07
N LYS A 126 -14.69 -10.73 -14.49
CA LYS A 126 -13.45 -10.44 -15.23
C LYS A 126 -12.43 -11.53 -15.05
N THR A 127 -11.54 -11.66 -16.02
CA THR A 127 -10.35 -12.51 -15.91
C THR A 127 -9.23 -11.78 -15.18
N ILE A 128 -8.72 -12.38 -14.09
CA ILE A 128 -7.62 -11.81 -13.29
C ILE A 128 -6.46 -12.80 -13.19
N GLU A 129 -5.33 -12.42 -13.76
CA GLU A 129 -4.11 -13.23 -13.79
C GLU A 129 -2.98 -12.58 -12.99
N LEU A 130 -2.06 -13.45 -12.51
CA LEU A 130 -0.87 -13.06 -11.77
C LEU A 130 0.38 -13.28 -12.63
N GLU A 131 1.27 -12.30 -12.64
CA GLU A 131 2.61 -12.43 -13.23
C GLU A 131 3.67 -12.27 -12.12
N MET A 132 4.03 -13.36 -11.45
CA MET A 132 4.91 -13.31 -10.27
C MET A 132 5.60 -14.64 -9.98
N GLY A 133 6.93 -14.61 -9.82
CA GLY A 133 7.73 -15.79 -9.50
C GLY A 133 7.55 -16.87 -10.58
N SER A 134 7.16 -18.07 -10.17
CA SER A 134 6.83 -19.20 -11.04
C SER A 134 5.42 -19.13 -11.67
N VAL A 135 4.60 -18.14 -11.31
CA VAL A 135 3.26 -17.95 -11.89
C VAL A 135 3.37 -17.02 -13.09
N HIS A 136 2.86 -17.46 -14.24
CA HIS A 136 2.88 -16.74 -15.50
C HIS A 136 1.47 -16.40 -15.94
N ALA A 137 1.21 -15.13 -16.25
CA ALA A 137 -0.04 -14.74 -16.88
C ALA A 137 0.01 -15.06 -18.38
N SER A 138 -1.13 -15.10 -19.06
CA SER A 138 -1.22 -15.25 -20.52
C SER A 138 -0.88 -13.94 -21.25
N GLY A 139 -1.08 -12.80 -20.60
CA GLY A 139 -1.06 -11.47 -21.23
C GLY A 139 -2.40 -11.04 -21.85
N ALA A 140 -3.42 -11.91 -21.76
CA ALA A 140 -4.75 -11.69 -22.34
C ALA A 140 -5.83 -11.28 -21.33
N ALA A 141 -5.57 -11.41 -20.03
CA ALA A 141 -6.55 -11.12 -18.97
C ALA A 141 -7.02 -9.66 -18.95
N ASP A 142 -8.25 -9.44 -18.49
CA ASP A 142 -8.83 -8.11 -18.28
C ASP A 142 -8.00 -7.30 -17.27
N ILE A 143 -7.54 -7.97 -16.21
CA ILE A 143 -6.67 -7.38 -15.19
C ILE A 143 -5.50 -8.32 -14.96
N THR A 144 -4.29 -7.82 -15.21
CA THR A 144 -3.06 -8.50 -14.81
C THR A 144 -2.47 -7.80 -13.59
N VAL A 145 -2.17 -8.54 -12.53
CA VAL A 145 -1.41 -8.02 -11.38
C VAL A 145 -0.03 -8.65 -11.38
N ALA A 146 1.00 -7.82 -11.45
CA ALA A 146 2.35 -8.26 -11.74
C ALA A 146 3.38 -7.72 -10.75
N SER A 147 4.32 -8.60 -10.39
CA SER A 147 5.55 -8.18 -9.74
C SER A 147 6.48 -7.58 -10.79
N VAL A 148 7.04 -6.39 -10.53
CA VAL A 148 7.96 -5.70 -11.44
C VAL A 148 9.20 -6.54 -11.73
N GLN A 149 9.74 -7.23 -10.72
CA GLN A 149 10.88 -8.12 -10.88
C GLN A 149 10.56 -9.30 -11.81
N SER A 150 9.32 -9.81 -11.72
CA SER A 150 8.91 -10.99 -12.49
C SER A 150 8.55 -10.63 -13.92
N ILE A 151 7.74 -9.58 -14.14
CA ILE A 151 7.30 -9.18 -15.48
C ILE A 151 8.46 -8.73 -16.37
N THR A 152 9.53 -8.17 -15.79
CA THR A 152 10.74 -7.76 -16.53
C THR A 152 11.74 -8.89 -16.74
N SER A 153 11.50 -10.10 -16.22
CA SER A 153 12.41 -11.21 -16.41
C SER A 153 12.25 -11.85 -17.79
N LYS A 154 13.39 -12.08 -18.46
CA LYS A 154 13.46 -12.69 -19.80
C LYS A 154 12.57 -11.95 -20.82
N ASP A 155 11.67 -12.69 -21.44
CA ASP A 155 10.71 -12.36 -22.51
C ASP A 155 9.27 -12.19 -21.99
N ARG A 156 9.05 -12.27 -20.66
CA ARG A 156 7.70 -12.22 -20.08
C ARG A 156 6.96 -10.92 -20.39
N LEU A 157 7.69 -9.81 -20.57
CA LEU A 157 7.13 -8.50 -20.89
C LEU A 157 6.62 -8.42 -22.34
N ASP A 158 7.19 -9.22 -23.25
CA ASP A 158 7.05 -9.03 -24.70
C ASP A 158 5.63 -9.37 -25.20
N LYS A 159 4.91 -10.23 -24.47
CA LYS A 159 3.51 -10.57 -24.77
C LYS A 159 2.52 -9.45 -24.44
N TYR A 160 2.93 -8.43 -23.69
CA TYR A 160 2.04 -7.32 -23.32
C TYR A 160 2.12 -6.21 -24.36
N GLN A 161 1.07 -6.14 -25.19
CA GLN A 161 0.95 -5.10 -26.21
C GLN A 161 0.32 -3.83 -25.61
N SER A 162 1.00 -2.68 -25.74
CA SER A 162 0.54 -1.40 -25.15
C SER A 162 -0.87 -1.02 -25.59
N ASP A 163 -1.24 -1.39 -26.80
CA ASP A 163 -2.50 -1.01 -27.40
C ASP A 163 -3.73 -1.66 -26.74
N ALA A 164 -3.55 -2.85 -26.18
CA ALA A 164 -4.59 -3.58 -25.47
C ALA A 164 -4.93 -3.00 -24.08
N PHE A 165 -4.15 -2.03 -23.57
CA PHE A 165 -4.29 -1.50 -22.22
C PHE A 165 -4.83 -0.07 -22.21
N LYS A 166 -5.82 0.19 -21.35
CA LYS A 166 -6.25 1.55 -20.99
C LYS A 166 -5.48 2.10 -19.80
N LEU A 167 -5.03 1.24 -18.89
CA LEU A 167 -4.52 1.66 -17.58
C LEU A 167 -3.33 0.81 -17.14
N VAL A 168 -2.28 1.51 -16.69
CA VAL A 168 -1.17 0.96 -15.91
C VAL A 168 -1.22 1.63 -14.53
N LEU A 169 -1.52 0.85 -13.50
CA LEU A 169 -1.48 1.25 -12.10
C LEU A 169 -0.15 0.82 -11.50
N VAL A 170 0.52 1.71 -10.77
CA VAL A 170 1.75 1.42 -10.05
C VAL A 170 1.54 1.66 -8.57
N ASP A 171 1.56 0.59 -7.77
CA ASP A 171 1.64 0.70 -6.32
C ASP A 171 3.08 0.94 -5.87
N GLU A 172 3.23 1.67 -4.77
CA GLU A 172 4.51 2.17 -4.29
C GLU A 172 5.34 2.86 -5.38
N ALA A 173 4.68 3.77 -6.10
CA ALA A 173 5.24 4.56 -7.18
C ALA A 173 6.44 5.43 -6.76
N HIS A 174 6.77 5.53 -5.47
CA HIS A 174 8.05 6.09 -5.04
C HIS A 174 9.27 5.31 -5.59
N HIS A 175 9.09 4.09 -6.09
CA HIS A 175 10.11 3.30 -6.79
C HIS A 175 10.07 3.40 -8.33
N ILE A 176 9.15 4.17 -8.92
CA ILE A 176 8.82 4.13 -10.36
C ILE A 176 10.00 4.47 -11.31
N VAL A 177 11.02 5.15 -10.80
CA VAL A 177 12.24 5.49 -11.55
C VAL A 177 13.29 4.36 -11.56
N ALA A 178 13.05 3.23 -10.89
CA ALA A 178 13.97 2.11 -10.90
C ALA A 178 13.99 1.41 -12.28
N PRO A 179 15.12 0.81 -12.70
CA PRO A 179 15.29 0.25 -14.04
C PRO A 179 14.19 -0.72 -14.48
N GLY A 180 13.71 -1.57 -13.56
CA GLY A 180 12.62 -2.51 -13.85
C GLY A 180 11.30 -1.80 -14.20
N TYR A 181 10.91 -0.79 -13.40
CA TYR A 181 9.72 0.00 -13.71
C TYR A 181 9.88 0.74 -15.04
N LEU A 182 11.00 1.41 -15.27
CA LEU A 182 11.24 2.14 -16.51
C LEU A 182 11.17 1.24 -17.74
N ARG A 183 11.73 0.02 -17.68
CA ARG A 183 11.61 -0.97 -18.77
C ARG A 183 10.16 -1.36 -19.04
N THR A 184 9.37 -1.61 -17.99
CA THR A 184 7.94 -1.89 -18.16
C THR A 184 7.22 -0.68 -18.74
N LEU A 185 7.43 0.53 -18.21
CA LEU A 185 6.81 1.75 -18.74
C LEU A 185 7.16 1.98 -20.21
N GLN A 186 8.39 1.69 -20.63
CA GLN A 186 8.82 1.77 -22.02
C GLN A 186 8.04 0.82 -22.94
N GLN A 187 7.76 -0.42 -22.51
CA GLN A 187 6.90 -1.36 -23.25
C GLN A 187 5.51 -0.77 -23.52
N PHE A 188 4.98 -0.01 -22.56
CA PHE A 188 3.69 0.65 -22.67
C PHE A 188 3.75 2.03 -23.34
N GLY A 189 4.95 2.50 -23.74
CA GLY A 189 5.13 3.82 -24.35
C GLY A 189 4.89 4.98 -23.38
N LEU A 190 5.15 4.78 -22.09
CA LEU A 190 4.92 5.71 -20.99
C LEU A 190 6.16 6.51 -20.57
N GLU A 191 7.30 6.32 -21.25
CA GLU A 191 8.52 7.11 -21.03
C GLU A 191 8.30 8.62 -21.28
N ARG A 192 7.32 8.96 -22.14
CA ARG A 192 6.87 10.32 -22.45
C ARG A 192 5.36 10.32 -22.68
N LYS A 193 4.72 11.49 -22.62
CA LYS A 193 3.31 11.63 -22.98
C LYS A 193 3.10 11.26 -24.45
N ARG A 194 2.24 10.28 -24.72
CA ARG A 194 1.80 9.87 -26.06
C ARG A 194 0.28 9.76 -26.10
N ASP A 195 -0.34 10.24 -27.18
CA ASP A 195 -1.81 10.22 -27.28
C ASP A 195 -2.37 8.80 -27.32
N ARG A 196 -1.61 7.85 -27.88
CA ARG A 196 -2.00 6.44 -27.98
C ARG A 196 -1.52 5.55 -26.83
N SER A 197 -0.83 6.08 -25.82
CA SER A 197 -0.44 5.27 -24.65
C SER A 197 -1.63 5.06 -23.71
N PRO A 198 -1.61 4.00 -22.87
CA PRO A 198 -2.47 3.92 -21.71
C PRO A 198 -2.30 5.12 -20.78
N VAL A 199 -3.23 5.26 -19.84
CA VAL A 199 -3.07 6.11 -18.65
C VAL A 199 -2.14 5.41 -17.66
N LEU A 200 -1.22 6.16 -17.07
CA LEU A 200 -0.39 5.76 -15.95
C LEU A 200 -0.88 6.47 -14.68
N VAL A 201 -1.22 5.69 -13.67
CA VAL A 201 -1.52 6.20 -12.33
C VAL A 201 -0.55 5.59 -11.33
N GLY A 202 0.33 6.41 -10.79
CA GLY A 202 1.25 6.01 -9.72
C GLY A 202 0.66 6.37 -8.35
N VAL A 203 0.64 5.43 -7.42
CA VAL A 203 0.14 5.67 -6.06
C VAL A 203 1.21 5.30 -5.04
N SER A 204 1.42 6.14 -4.05
CA SER A 204 2.35 5.87 -2.94
C SER A 204 2.01 6.69 -1.71
N ALA A 205 2.58 6.34 -0.56
CA ALA A 205 2.48 7.15 0.65
C ALA A 205 3.47 8.32 0.68
N THR A 206 4.57 8.21 -0.05
CA THR A 206 5.65 9.19 0.00
C THR A 206 6.16 9.49 -1.41
N PHE A 207 5.75 10.64 -1.97
CA PHE A 207 6.38 11.17 -3.19
C PHE A 207 7.59 12.06 -2.88
N SER A 208 7.82 12.40 -1.61
CA SER A 208 9.03 13.09 -1.17
C SER A 208 10.17 12.08 -1.03
N ARG A 209 11.12 12.10 -1.96
CA ARG A 209 12.45 11.52 -1.71
C ARG A 209 13.40 12.60 -1.22
N PHE A 210 14.21 12.28 -0.21
CA PHE A 210 15.30 13.14 0.25
C PHE A 210 16.49 13.19 -0.73
N ASP A 211 16.48 12.35 -1.77
CA ASP A 211 17.57 12.20 -2.77
C ASP A 211 17.46 13.18 -3.96
N GLY A 212 16.42 14.03 -4.02
CA GLY A 212 16.25 15.03 -5.07
C GLY A 212 15.93 14.48 -6.48
N VAL A 213 15.73 13.16 -6.62
CA VAL A 213 15.33 12.58 -7.92
C VAL A 213 13.88 12.94 -8.19
N LYS A 214 13.67 13.87 -9.13
CA LYS A 214 12.34 14.28 -9.57
C LYS A 214 11.60 13.06 -10.13
N LEU A 215 10.53 12.68 -9.44
CA LEU A 215 9.48 11.79 -9.97
C LEU A 215 8.95 12.19 -11.36
N GLY A 216 9.21 13.44 -11.76
CA GLY A 216 8.99 14.03 -13.08
C GLY A 216 9.51 13.24 -14.28
N ALA A 217 10.39 12.25 -14.10
CA ALA A 217 10.80 11.37 -15.20
C ALA A 217 9.68 10.42 -15.67
N ALA A 218 8.79 10.00 -14.77
CA ALA A 218 7.73 9.03 -15.07
C ALA A 218 6.31 9.55 -14.79
N ILE A 219 6.15 10.45 -13.82
CA ILE A 219 4.87 11.05 -13.43
C ILE A 219 4.93 12.55 -13.72
N ASP A 220 3.97 13.06 -14.49
CA ASP A 220 3.93 14.47 -14.89
C ASP A 220 3.48 15.38 -13.74
N GLU A 221 2.55 14.91 -12.91
CA GLU A 221 1.87 15.72 -11.91
C GLU A 221 1.38 14.86 -10.74
N ILE A 222 1.45 15.38 -9.51
CA ILE A 222 0.75 14.81 -8.35
C ILE A 222 -0.61 15.51 -8.26
N VAL A 223 -1.69 14.80 -8.60
CA VAL A 223 -3.04 15.38 -8.73
C VAL A 223 -3.84 15.33 -7.43
N TYR A 224 -3.37 14.56 -6.45
CA TYR A 224 -3.99 14.46 -5.14
C TYR A 224 -2.96 14.10 -4.07
N HIS A 225 -3.04 14.77 -2.93
CA HIS A 225 -2.17 14.55 -1.78
C HIS A 225 -2.97 14.57 -0.49
N LYS A 226 -2.77 13.56 0.37
CA LYS A 226 -3.25 13.54 1.75
C LYS A 226 -2.32 12.69 2.60
N ASP A 227 -1.56 13.33 3.49
CA ASP A 227 -0.56 12.64 4.29
C ASP A 227 -1.18 11.99 5.54
N TYR A 228 -0.35 11.38 6.38
CA TYR A 228 -0.87 10.71 7.59
C TYR A 228 -1.39 11.72 8.63
N VAL A 229 -0.87 12.95 8.66
CA VAL A 229 -1.31 14.01 9.58
C VAL A 229 -2.72 14.45 9.20
N ASP A 230 -2.96 14.72 7.91
CA ASP A 230 -4.28 15.04 7.38
C ASP A 230 -5.29 13.92 7.70
N MET A 231 -4.87 12.67 7.48
CA MET A 231 -5.73 11.50 7.67
C MET A 231 -6.06 11.21 9.14
N ILE A 232 -5.15 11.52 10.07
CA ILE A 232 -5.40 11.43 11.52
C ILE A 232 -6.32 12.57 11.96
N SER A 233 -6.06 13.80 11.49
CA SER A 233 -6.89 14.98 11.78
C SER A 233 -8.35 14.72 11.39
N ASP A 234 -8.55 14.15 10.20
CA ASP A 234 -9.88 13.85 9.65
C ASP A 234 -10.48 12.53 10.18
N LYS A 235 -9.84 11.89 11.17
CA LYS A 235 -10.30 10.67 11.84
C LYS A 235 -10.47 9.46 10.91
N TRP A 236 -9.71 9.42 9.81
CA TRP A 236 -9.62 8.26 8.93
C TRP A 236 -8.51 7.27 9.33
N LEU A 237 -7.50 7.75 10.06
CA LEU A 237 -6.46 6.93 10.68
C LEU A 237 -6.46 7.11 12.20
N SER A 238 -5.99 6.08 12.91
CA SER A 238 -5.82 6.12 14.35
C SER A 238 -4.75 7.12 14.75
N ASP A 239 -4.95 7.79 15.89
CA ASP A 239 -3.94 8.67 16.48
C ASP A 239 -2.63 7.89 16.74
N VAL A 240 -1.49 8.54 16.49
CA VAL A 240 -0.17 7.95 16.67
C VAL A 240 0.45 8.45 17.96
N VAL A 241 0.91 7.53 18.81
CA VAL A 241 1.68 7.84 20.01
C VAL A 241 3.15 7.58 19.72
N PHE A 242 3.95 8.64 19.68
CA PHE A 242 5.39 8.53 19.54
C PHE A 242 6.05 8.49 20.92
N THR A 243 6.73 7.38 21.21
CA THR A 243 7.57 7.25 22.41
C THR A 243 9.03 7.28 22.00
N THR A 244 9.71 8.39 22.26
CA THR A 244 11.15 8.51 22.00
C THR A 244 11.94 7.97 23.19
N VAL A 245 12.64 6.85 22.99
CA VAL A 245 13.60 6.32 23.97
C VAL A 245 14.95 6.97 23.71
N LYS A 246 15.41 7.81 24.64
CA LYS A 246 16.77 8.35 24.59
C LYS A 246 17.75 7.23 24.95
N THR A 247 18.70 6.98 24.06
CA THR A 247 19.80 6.03 24.26
C THR A 247 21.13 6.76 24.29
N SER A 248 22.11 6.23 25.02
CA SER A 248 23.49 6.70 25.01
C SER A 248 24.28 6.21 23.79
N ALA A 249 23.65 5.47 22.88
CA ALA A 249 24.26 4.97 21.66
C ALA A 249 24.77 6.11 20.77
N ASN A 250 26.09 6.20 20.61
CA ASN A 250 26.71 7.16 19.72
C ASN A 250 26.92 6.56 18.33
N LEU A 251 26.09 7.00 17.37
CA LEU A 251 26.13 6.54 15.98
C LEU A 251 27.04 7.39 15.07
N SER A 252 27.69 8.43 15.59
CA SER A 252 28.55 9.33 14.79
C SER A 252 29.74 8.64 14.10
N LYS A 253 30.14 7.46 14.59
CA LYS A 253 31.24 6.67 14.05
C LYS A 253 30.80 5.54 13.11
N VAL A 254 29.49 5.34 12.93
CA VAL A 254 28.96 4.29 12.04
C VAL A 254 28.99 4.82 10.61
N ARG A 255 29.65 4.10 9.70
CA ARG A 255 29.72 4.52 8.31
C ARG A 255 28.36 4.42 7.63
N ASN A 256 28.05 5.43 6.82
CA ASN A 256 26.94 5.36 5.89
C ASN A 256 27.29 4.39 4.76
N GLY A 257 26.35 3.51 4.41
CA GLY A 257 26.39 2.67 3.23
C GLY A 257 26.11 3.46 1.95
N ALA A 258 26.18 2.76 0.82
CA ALA A 258 26.09 3.37 -0.52
C ALA A 258 24.78 4.14 -0.81
N PHE A 259 23.73 3.93 0.00
CA PHE A 259 22.42 4.55 -0.17
C PHE A 259 22.03 5.48 0.99
N GLY A 260 22.98 5.88 1.84
CA GLY A 260 22.74 6.80 2.96
C GLY A 260 22.27 6.13 4.25
N ASP A 261 21.86 4.85 4.22
CA ASP A 261 21.60 4.04 5.41
C ASP A 261 22.89 3.64 6.12
N PHE A 262 22.90 3.55 7.45
CA PHE A 262 24.04 3.04 8.21
C PHE A 262 24.40 1.59 7.83
N GLN A 263 25.69 1.25 7.78
CA GLN A 263 26.14 -0.13 7.56
C GLN A 263 25.67 -1.05 8.71
N THR A 264 24.82 -2.04 8.40
CA THR A 264 24.17 -2.93 9.37
C THR A 264 25.13 -3.64 10.33
N GLY A 265 26.32 -4.02 9.86
CA GLY A 265 27.34 -4.69 10.67
C GLY A 265 28.02 -3.78 11.70
N GLU A 266 28.18 -2.49 11.39
CA GLU A 266 28.71 -1.49 12.33
C GLU A 266 27.62 -0.94 13.26
N LEU A 267 26.41 -0.78 12.74
CA LEU A 267 25.22 -0.35 13.49
C LEU A 267 24.93 -1.31 14.65
N ARG A 268 25.00 -2.63 14.39
CA ARG A 268 24.86 -3.67 15.42
C ARG A 268 25.89 -3.51 16.53
N ARG A 269 27.17 -3.32 16.18
CA ARG A 269 28.28 -3.17 17.15
C ARG A 269 28.14 -1.92 18.02
N SER A 270 27.70 -0.80 17.46
CA SER A 270 27.46 0.43 18.23
C SER A 270 26.23 0.29 19.16
N SER A 271 25.18 -0.40 18.71
CA SER A 271 23.97 -0.61 19.52
C SER A 271 24.18 -1.59 20.69
N SER A 272 25.03 -2.60 20.55
CA SER A 272 25.34 -3.57 21.61
C SER A 272 26.20 -3.01 22.74
N ALA A 273 26.89 -1.88 22.51
CA ALA A 273 27.71 -1.21 23.52
C ALA A 273 26.88 -0.28 24.44
N SER A 274 25.57 -0.13 24.19
CA SER A 274 24.71 0.82 24.88
C SER A 274 23.85 0.12 25.94
N THR A 275 23.90 0.62 27.17
CA THR A 275 23.09 0.11 28.28
C THR A 275 21.64 0.52 28.09
N TRP A 276 20.73 -0.44 28.09
CA TRP A 276 19.29 -0.19 27.97
C TRP A 276 18.71 0.22 29.34
N PRO A 277 17.84 1.24 29.41
CA PRO A 277 17.13 1.52 30.64
C PRO A 277 16.20 0.35 31.00
N THR A 278 16.27 -0.10 32.24
CA THR A 278 15.36 -1.12 32.79
C THR A 278 14.00 -0.50 33.09
N TRP A 279 12.93 -1.15 32.63
CA TRP A 279 11.57 -0.72 32.91
C TRP A 279 11.22 -0.96 34.39
N PRO A 280 10.63 0.00 35.11
CA PRO A 280 9.97 -0.30 36.36
C PRO A 280 8.74 -1.17 36.09
N ALA A 281 8.53 -2.18 36.95
CA ALA A 281 7.43 -3.13 36.88
C ALA A 281 6.06 -2.47 37.09
#